data_AF-A0ABD0Q2Q8-F1
#
_entry.id   AF-A0ABD0Q2Q8-F1
#
_cell.length_a   1.000
_cell.length_b   1.000
_cell.length_c   1.000
_cell.angle_alpha   90.00
_cell.angle_beta   90.00
_cell.angle_gamma   90.00
#
_symmetry.space_group_name_H-M   'P 1'
#
loop_
_entity.id
_entity.type
_entity.pdbx_description
1 polymer ?
#
loop_
_entity_poly.entity_id
_entity_poly.type
_entity_poly.pdbx_seq_one_letter_code
_entity_poly.pdbx_strand_id
1 'polypeptide(L)'
;ESSSVNISCETPADVIVKQCYYSVNREKKNIKVSPSCELKLTAVKSPVSLDIYCYYTIHERGIDRPSSDSPPATVTVLGEIV
;
A
#
# COMPACT_ATOMS: atom_id res chain seq x y z
N GLU A 1 3.76 -16.26 16.72
CA GLU A 1 3.03 -15.00 16.59
C GLU A 1 3.43 -14.28 15.31
N SER A 2 2.46 -13.93 14.48
CA SER A 2 2.61 -13.00 13.35
C SER A 2 1.50 -11.97 13.48
N SER A 3 1.81 -10.72 13.18
CA SER A 3 0.84 -9.63 13.21
C SER A 3 0.43 -9.31 11.78
N SER A 4 -0.87 -9.13 11.56
CA SER A 4 -1.38 -8.68 10.26
C SER A 4 -2.05 -7.32 10.40
N VAL A 5 -1.74 -6.42 9.47
CA VAL A 5 -2.34 -5.10 9.35
C VAL A 5 -3.03 -5.00 8.00
N ASN A 6 -4.23 -4.44 7.98
CA ASN A 6 -4.94 -4.10 6.75
C ASN A 6 -4.69 -2.62 6.43
N ILE A 7 -4.41 -2.34 5.16
CA ILE A 7 -4.11 -1.00 4.66
C ILE A 7 -5.03 -0.72 3.49
N SER A 8 -5.76 0.38 3.57
CA SER A 8 -6.55 0.92 2.46
C SER A 8 -5.78 2.06 1.78
N CYS A 9 -5.84 2.12 0.45
CA CYS A 9 -5.44 3.31 -0.29
C CYS A 9 -6.70 4.11 -0.61
N GLU A 10 -6.85 5.28 0.01
CA GLU A 10 -8.02 6.12 -0.22
C GLU A 10 -8.00 6.69 -1.64
N THR A 11 -9.14 6.61 -2.30
CA THR A 11 -9.30 7.09 -3.68
C THR A 11 -10.47 8.08 -3.75
N PRO A 12 -10.39 9.11 -4.61
CA PRO A 12 -11.50 10.04 -4.79
C PRO A 12 -12.75 9.30 -5.29
N ALA A 13 -13.92 9.67 -4.77
CA ALA A 13 -15.18 9.00 -5.11
C ALA A 13 -15.63 9.23 -6.56
N ASP A 14 -15.10 10.25 -7.22
CA ASP A 14 -15.44 10.67 -8.58
C ASP A 14 -14.59 9.98 -9.66
N VAL A 15 -13.60 9.17 -9.29
CA VAL A 15 -12.73 8.47 -10.24
C VAL A 15 -12.97 6.96 -10.26
N ILE A 16 -13.00 6.39 -11.46
CA ILE A 16 -13.03 4.93 -11.64
C ILE A 16 -11.60 4.41 -11.58
N VAL A 17 -11.24 3.85 -10.43
CA VAL A 17 -9.94 3.25 -10.19
C VAL A 17 -9.87 1.89 -10.87
N LYS A 18 -8.78 1.66 -11.60
CA LYS A 18 -8.49 0.36 -12.24
C LYS A 18 -7.83 -0.58 -11.24
N GLN A 19 -6.77 -0.10 -10.59
CA GLN A 19 -6.08 -0.82 -9.51
C GLN A 19 -5.19 0.13 -8.71
N CYS A 20 -4.94 -0.25 -7.46
CA CYS A 20 -4.00 0.40 -6.56
C CYS A 20 -2.68 -0.36 -6.51
N TYR A 21 -1.60 0.39 -6.30
CA TYR A 21 -0.24 -0.09 -6.19
C TYR A 21 0.33 0.33 -4.85
N TYR A 22 1.10 -0.55 -4.22
CA TYR A 22 1.71 -0.31 -2.93
C TYR A 22 3.20 -0.58 -3.02
N SER A 23 4.02 0.36 -2.56
CA SER A 23 5.46 0.15 -2.40
C SER A 23 5.85 0.26 -0.94
N VAL A 24 6.81 -0.57 -0.54
CA VAL A 24 7.38 -0.57 0.82
C VAL A 24 8.76 0.08 0.74
N ASN A 25 9.06 1.02 1.62
CA ASN A 25 10.32 1.77 1.72
C ASN A 25 10.77 2.38 0.38
N ARG A 26 9.82 2.80 -0.48
CA ARG A 26 10.04 3.25 -1.88
C ARG A 26 10.81 2.25 -2.76
N GLU A 27 10.86 0.97 -2.37
CA GLU A 27 11.49 -0.07 -3.16
C GLU A 27 10.59 -0.47 -4.32
N LYS A 28 10.96 -0.04 -5.53
CA LYS A 28 10.24 -0.39 -6.78
C LYS A 28 10.20 -1.89 -7.08
N LYS A 29 11.00 -2.71 -6.39
CA LYS A 29 11.02 -4.17 -6.55
C LYS A 29 9.89 -4.87 -5.81
N ASN A 30 9.32 -4.24 -4.78
CA ASN A 30 8.33 -4.84 -3.89
C ASN A 30 6.95 -4.22 -4.07
N ILE A 31 6.57 -3.96 -5.34
CA ILE A 31 5.26 -3.38 -5.66
C ILE A 31 4.18 -4.44 -5.54
N LYS A 32 3.18 -4.22 -4.69
CA LYS A 32 1.97 -5.03 -4.61
C LYS A 32 0.82 -4.34 -5.31
N VAL A 33 -0.06 -5.11 -5.95
CA VAL A 33 -1.21 -4.58 -6.70
C VAL A 33 -2.51 -5.08 -6.07
N SER A 34 -3.48 -4.20 -5.89
CA SER A 34 -4.82 -4.55 -5.38
C SER A 34 -5.91 -3.82 -6.16
N PRO A 35 -6.82 -4.55 -6.85
CA PRO A 35 -7.98 -3.95 -7.50
C PRO A 35 -8.99 -3.35 -6.52
N SER A 36 -9.09 -3.90 -5.29
CA SER A 36 -9.99 -3.37 -4.26
C SER A 36 -9.38 -2.20 -3.47
N CYS A 37 -8.12 -1.84 -3.76
CA CYS A 37 -7.38 -0.85 -2.98
C CYS A 37 -7.30 -1.18 -1.48
N GLU A 38 -7.35 -2.47 -1.16
CA GLU A 38 -7.08 -3.02 0.16
C GLU A 38 -5.89 -3.98 0.07
N LEU A 39 -4.97 -3.85 1.01
CA LEU A 39 -3.79 -4.71 1.12
C LEU A 39 -3.64 -5.22 2.54
N LYS A 40 -3.59 -6.55 2.69
CA LYS A 40 -3.21 -7.20 3.94
C LYS A 40 -1.70 -7.41 3.97
N LEU A 41 -1.03 -6.81 4.96
CA LEU A 41 0.36 -7.06 5.25
C LEU A 41 0.48 -7.98 6.45
N THR A 42 1.29 -9.03 6.30
CA THR A 42 1.63 -9.95 7.37
C THR A 42 3.10 -9.77 7.70
N ALA A 43 3.39 -9.34 8.92
CA ALA A 43 4.74 -9.25 9.45
C ALA A 43 5.00 -10.44 10.38
N VAL A 44 6.11 -11.15 10.13
CA VAL A 44 6.51 -12.32 10.91
C VAL A 44 7.69 -11.87 11.78
N LYS A 45 7.43 -11.66 13.08
CA LYS A 45 8.41 -11.39 14.16
C LYS A 45 9.70 -10.65 13.78
N SER A 46 9.74 -9.35 14.11
CA SER A 46 10.94 -8.56 14.44
C SER A 46 10.47 -7.11 14.64
N PRO A 47 11.09 -6.27 15.49
CA PRO A 47 10.89 -4.84 15.39
C PRO A 47 11.26 -4.37 13.98
N VAL A 48 10.24 -3.98 13.21
CA VAL A 48 10.41 -3.45 11.86
C VAL A 48 9.49 -2.26 11.66
N SER A 49 10.05 -1.19 11.11
CA SER A 49 9.29 -0.05 10.61
C SER A 49 9.23 -0.15 9.09
N LEU A 50 8.02 -0.17 8.56
CA LEU A 50 7.74 -0.23 7.12
C LEU A 50 7.06 1.06 6.70
N ASP A 51 7.68 1.83 5.81
CA ASP A 51 7.03 2.98 5.19
C ASP A 51 6.31 2.54 3.94
N ILE A 52 5.00 2.72 3.91
CA ILE A 52 4.15 2.23 2.84
C ILE A 52 3.60 3.42 2.07
N TYR A 53 3.77 3.36 0.76
CA TYR A 53 3.27 4.37 -0.17
C TYR A 53 2.28 3.70 -1.09
N CYS A 54 1.21 4.39 -1.45
CA CYS A 54 0.29 3.90 -2.47
C CYS A 54 -0.01 4.94 -3.53
N TYR A 55 -0.33 4.46 -4.73
CA TYR A 55 -0.91 5.26 -5.80
C TYR A 55 -1.93 4.40 -6.55
N TYR A 56 -2.88 5.04 -7.22
CA TYR A 56 -3.87 4.35 -8.04
C TYR A 56 -3.69 4.70 -9.50
N THR A 57 -4.19 3.84 -10.40
CA THR A 57 -4.31 4.17 -11.82
C THR A 57 -5.77 4.29 -12.22
N ILE A 58 -6.06 5.27 -13.06
CA ILE A 58 -7.36 5.43 -13.72
C ILE A 58 -7.18 5.17 -15.22
N HIS A 59 -8.27 4.77 -15.87
CA HIS A 59 -8.29 4.66 -17.33
C HIS A 59 -9.01 5.87 -17.91
N GLU A 60 -8.24 6.76 -18.54
CA GLU A 60 -8.77 7.99 -19.12
C GLU A 60 -8.43 8.04 -20.62
N ARG A 61 -9.45 8.13 -21.47
CA ARG A 61 -9.31 8.28 -22.94
C ARG A 61 -8.40 7.23 -23.59
N GLY A 62 -8.47 5.98 -23.14
CA GLY A 62 -7.65 4.88 -23.69
C GLY A 62 -6.25 4.77 -23.06
N ILE A 63 -5.90 5.62 -22.09
CA ILE A 63 -4.58 5.67 -21.47
C ILE A 63 -4.71 5.44 -19.96
N ASP A 64 -3.87 4.56 -19.42
CA ASP A 64 -3.74 4.39 -17.97
C ASP A 64 -2.90 5.54 -17.40
N ARG A 65 -3.49 6.34 -16.50
CA ARG A 65 -2.83 7.47 -15.84
C ARG A 65 -2.67 7.18 -14.35
N PRO A 66 -1.44 7.23 -13.80
CA PRO A 66 -1.24 7.11 -12.36
C PRO A 66 -1.58 8.41 -11.62
N SER A 67 -2.06 8.28 -10.39
CA SER A 67 -2.14 9.38 -9.42
C SER A 67 -0.74 9.77 -8.92
N SER A 68 -0.67 10.83 -8.12
CA SER A 68 0.50 11.04 -7.26
C SER A 68 0.56 9.97 -6.17
N ASP A 69 1.76 9.73 -5.64
CA ASP A 69 1.94 8.89 -4.46
C ASP A 69 1.28 9.52 -3.22
N SER A 70 0.77 8.67 -2.33
CA SER A 70 0.31 9.06 -1.02
C SER A 70 1.46 9.55 -0.13
N PRO A 71 1.18 10.30 0.95
CA PRO A 71 2.09 10.40 2.08
C PRO A 71 2.48 9.00 2.60
N PRO A 72 3.66 8.85 3.24
CA PRO A 72 4.05 7.58 3.83
C PRO A 72 3.14 7.19 4.99
N ALA A 73 2.68 5.95 4.99
CA ALA A 73 2.08 5.30 6.15
C ALA A 73 3.12 4.41 6.82
N THR A 74 3.61 4.83 7.99
CA THR A 74 4.61 4.08 8.75
C THR A 74 3.92 3.03 9.64
N VAL A 75 4.24 1.76 9.41
CA VAL A 75 3.79 0.65 10.25
C VAL A 75 4.98 0.15 11.07
N THR A 76 4.92 0.34 12.38
CA THR A 76 5.92 -0.20 13.32
C THR A 76 5.34 -1.41 14.03
N VAL A 77 5.96 -2.57 13.80
CA VAL A 77 5.66 -3.78 14.56
C VAL A 77 6.57 -3.76 15.78
N LEU A 78 6.02 -3.62 16.98
CA LEU A 78 6.77 -3.79 18.21
C LEU A 78 6.86 -5.29 18.51
N GLY A 79 8.07 -5.85 18.55
CA GLY A 79 8.26 -7.17 19.10
C GLY A 79 8.18 -7.09 20.63
N GLU A 80 7.31 -7.87 21.27
CA GLU A 80 7.43 -8.08 22.71
C GLU A 80 8.76 -8.81 22.98
N ILE A 81 9.63 -8.16 23.76
CA ILE A 81 10.74 -8.82 24.44
C ILE A 81 10.10 -9.64 25.55
N VAL A 82 9.98 -10.95 25.34
CA VAL A 82 9.64 -11.91 26.39
C VAL A 82 10.92 -12.41 27.02
#